data_AF-A0A1L9U3R1-F1
#
_entry.id   AF-A0A1L9U3R1-F1
#
_cell.length_a   1.000
_cell.length_b   1.000
_cell.length_c   1.000
_cell.angle_alpha   90.00
_cell.angle_beta   90.00
_cell.angle_gamma   90.00
#
_symmetry.space_group_name_H-M   'P 1'
#
loop_
_entity.id
_entity.type
_entity.pdbx_description
1 polymer ?
#
loop_
_entity_poly.entity_id
_entity_poly.type
_entity_poly.pdbx_seq_one_letter_code
_entity_poly.pdbx_strand_id
1 'polypeptide(L)'
;MEPTEPTSPASGHNKQYYSEEELLLIQLKQSNLSWPQIEQLYNRAVPKDRQRTCSALENKWRQLRRERIFAQRKMATAPVALNGDPSNGSLAVPSGFYEQQLLAYIFTLEQSLIEAEDKCHRAQIAFNTLYSLYERLYSSYNELAAAHYQLNFRGSATEDLAPPDQSGWDDFECGRVNVGSHF
;
A
#
# COMPACT_ATOMS: atom_id res chain seq x y z
N MET A 1 -19.13 13.04 -36.19
CA MET A 1 -17.69 12.77 -36.37
C MET A 1 -17.01 13.23 -35.09
N GLU A 2 -16.80 12.31 -34.16
CA GLU A 2 -16.07 12.59 -32.91
C GLU A 2 -14.55 12.47 -33.17
N PRO A 3 -13.71 13.35 -32.57
CA PRO A 3 -12.27 13.25 -32.72
C PRO A 3 -11.73 12.16 -31.78
N THR A 4 -11.15 11.12 -32.38
CA THR A 4 -10.35 10.10 -31.71
C THR A 4 -9.09 10.73 -31.09
N GLU A 5 -8.92 10.64 -29.77
CA GLU A 5 -7.69 11.01 -29.09
C GLU A 5 -6.51 10.13 -29.56
N PRO A 6 -5.36 10.71 -29.93
CA PRO A 6 -4.19 9.93 -30.28
C PRO A 6 -3.55 9.38 -29.00
N THR A 7 -3.87 8.14 -28.66
CA THR A 7 -3.09 7.29 -27.76
C THR A 7 -1.73 7.07 -28.41
N SER A 8 -0.79 8.00 -28.25
CA SER A 8 0.55 7.86 -28.81
C SER A 8 1.26 6.71 -28.10
N PRO A 9 1.56 5.60 -28.80
CA PRO A 9 2.33 4.52 -28.19
C PRO A 9 3.76 5.05 -27.99
N ALA A 10 4.20 5.15 -26.73
CA ALA A 10 5.57 5.53 -26.42
C ALA A 10 6.54 4.56 -27.15
N SER A 11 7.41 5.11 -28.00
CA SER A 11 8.19 4.39 -29.01
C SER A 11 9.22 3.38 -28.46
N GLY A 12 9.45 3.35 -27.15
CA GLY A 12 10.52 2.57 -26.54
C GLY A 12 10.10 1.28 -25.83
N HIS A 13 8.97 0.68 -26.20
CA HIS A 13 8.28 -0.39 -25.46
C HIS A 13 9.10 -1.66 -25.11
N ASN A 14 10.32 -1.85 -25.62
CA ASN A 14 11.18 -3.02 -25.31
C ASN A 14 12.66 -2.69 -25.08
N LYS A 15 13.03 -1.41 -24.93
CA LYS A 15 14.44 -1.05 -24.68
C LYS A 15 14.77 -1.21 -23.20
N GLN A 16 15.91 -1.83 -22.90
CA GLN A 16 16.46 -1.85 -21.54
C GLN A 16 16.74 -0.43 -21.06
N TYR A 17 16.50 -0.17 -19.78
CA TYR A 17 16.83 1.11 -19.15
C TYR A 17 18.34 1.22 -18.99
N TYR A 18 18.89 2.41 -19.25
CA TYR A 18 20.27 2.71 -18.90
C TYR A 18 20.39 3.04 -17.41
N SER A 19 21.60 2.92 -16.86
CA SER A 19 21.92 3.26 -15.48
C SER A 19 21.46 4.68 -15.11
N GLU A 20 21.68 5.65 -16.00
CA GLU A 20 21.35 7.05 -15.78
C GLU A 20 19.84 7.27 -15.74
N GLU A 21 19.10 6.51 -16.54
CA GLU A 21 17.64 6.55 -16.60
C GLU A 21 17.00 5.92 -15.35
N GLU A 22 17.58 4.83 -14.85
CA GLU A 22 17.14 4.22 -13.59
C GLU A 22 17.38 5.18 -12.42
N LEU A 23 18.54 5.84 -12.38
CA LEU A 23 18.84 6.88 -11.37
C LEU A 23 17.86 8.05 -11.46
N LEU A 24 17.55 8.53 -12.65
CA LEU A 24 16.56 9.58 -12.86
C LEU A 24 15.18 9.17 -12.34
N LEU A 25 14.71 7.96 -12.65
CA LEU A 25 13.43 7.45 -12.17
C LEU A 25 13.39 7.37 -10.64
N ILE A 26 14.51 6.98 -10.01
CA ILE A 26 14.62 6.91 -8.55
C ILE A 26 14.54 8.31 -7.92
N GLN A 27 15.27 9.28 -8.47
CA GLN A 27 15.24 10.68 -7.99
C GLN A 27 13.84 11.30 -8.11
N LEU A 28 13.19 11.09 -9.26
CA LEU A 28 11.81 11.57 -9.48
C LEU A 28 10.83 10.92 -8.51
N LYS A 29 11.04 9.65 -8.13
CA LYS A 29 10.19 8.99 -7.15
C LYS A 29 10.40 9.42 -5.71
N GLN A 30 11.62 9.79 -5.34
CA GLN A 30 11.92 10.38 -4.04
C GLN A 30 11.28 11.76 -3.86
N SER A 31 10.93 12.44 -4.95
CA SER A 31 10.27 13.75 -4.94
C SER A 31 8.75 13.68 -4.68
N ASN A 32 8.20 12.51 -4.31
CA ASN A 32 6.78 12.27 -4.04
C ASN A 32 5.81 12.73 -5.14
N LEU A 33 6.26 12.69 -6.40
CA LEU A 33 5.45 13.08 -7.55
C LEU A 33 4.48 11.96 -7.97
N SER A 34 3.33 12.37 -8.52
CA SER A 34 2.38 11.44 -9.14
C SER A 34 2.95 10.83 -10.42
N TRP A 35 2.48 9.64 -10.81
CA TRP A 35 2.97 8.96 -12.01
C TRP A 35 2.87 9.80 -13.29
N PRO A 36 1.76 10.52 -13.56
CA PRO A 36 1.67 11.40 -14.73
C PRO A 36 2.72 12.52 -14.74
N GLN A 37 3.02 13.10 -13.57
CA GLN A 37 4.07 14.12 -13.44
C GLN A 37 5.46 13.52 -13.66
N ILE A 38 5.71 12.32 -13.14
CA ILE A 38 6.96 11.60 -13.34
C ILE A 38 7.16 11.27 -14.83
N GLU A 39 6.12 10.81 -15.52
CA GLU A 39 6.18 10.55 -16.95
C GLU A 39 6.60 11.79 -17.73
N GLN A 40 5.97 12.94 -17.46
CA GLN A 40 6.31 14.19 -18.16
C GLN A 40 7.77 14.61 -17.92
N LEU A 41 8.23 14.57 -16.68
CA LEU A 41 9.60 14.98 -16.33
C LEU A 41 10.63 13.99 -16.88
N TYR A 42 10.36 12.69 -16.79
CA TYR A 42 11.21 11.65 -17.34
C TYR A 42 11.33 11.77 -18.86
N ASN A 43 10.20 11.85 -19.57
CA ASN A 43 10.16 11.94 -21.03
C ASN A 43 10.75 13.23 -21.59
N ARG A 44 10.86 14.29 -20.77
CA ARG A 44 11.56 15.53 -21.10
C ARG A 44 13.09 15.40 -20.99
N ALA A 45 13.57 14.53 -20.11
CA ALA A 45 15.00 14.33 -19.87
C ALA A 45 15.62 13.23 -20.76
N VAL A 46 14.80 12.33 -21.32
CA VAL A 46 15.26 11.26 -22.21
C VAL A 46 14.96 11.53 -23.69
N PRO A 47 15.73 10.96 -24.63
CA PRO A 47 15.45 11.02 -26.07
C PRO A 47 14.07 10.45 -26.42
N LYS A 48 13.46 10.95 -27.51
CA LYS A 48 12.10 10.55 -27.97
C LYS A 48 11.94 9.04 -28.15
N ASP A 49 12.97 8.37 -28.63
CA ASP A 49 12.98 6.92 -28.88
C ASP A 49 13.07 6.08 -27.59
N ARG A 50 13.23 6.74 -26.44
CA ARG A 50 13.35 6.15 -25.10
C ARG A 50 12.28 6.62 -24.14
N GLN A 51 11.32 7.42 -24.59
CA GLN A 51 10.16 7.79 -23.80
C GLN A 51 9.37 6.56 -23.34
N ARG A 52 8.72 6.70 -22.19
CA ARG A 52 7.99 5.63 -21.50
C ARG A 52 6.66 6.16 -21.01
N THR A 53 5.68 5.27 -20.93
CA THR A 53 4.37 5.56 -20.33
C THR A 53 4.46 5.49 -18.80
N CYS A 54 3.50 6.11 -18.10
CA CYS A 54 3.29 5.93 -16.66
C CYS A 54 3.41 4.46 -16.21
N SER A 55 2.69 3.56 -16.87
CA SER A 55 2.64 2.14 -16.52
C SER A 55 3.99 1.43 -16.65
N ALA A 56 4.78 1.80 -17.67
CA ALA A 56 6.12 1.22 -17.86
C ALA A 56 7.09 1.69 -16.78
N LEU A 57 7.06 2.98 -16.43
CA LEU A 57 7.88 3.55 -15.35
C LEU A 57 7.49 2.97 -13.99
N GLU A 58 6.19 2.76 -13.75
CA GLU A 58 5.71 2.12 -12.53
C GLU A 58 6.20 0.68 -12.40
N ASN A 59 6.05 -0.12 -13.46
CA ASN A 59 6.53 -1.50 -13.46
C ASN A 59 8.05 -1.56 -13.23
N LYS A 60 8.81 -0.67 -13.87
CA LYS A 60 10.27 -0.59 -13.68
C LYS A 60 10.64 -0.21 -12.25
N TRP A 61 9.94 0.75 -11.64
CA TRP A 61 10.15 1.10 -10.24
C TRP A 61 9.93 -0.07 -9.29
N ARG A 62 8.85 -0.85 -9.48
CA ARG A 62 8.60 -2.06 -8.68
C ARG A 62 9.71 -3.10 -8.85
N GLN A 63 10.29 -3.21 -10.04
CA GLN A 63 11.45 -4.08 -10.28
C GLN A 63 12.69 -3.58 -9.53
N LEU A 64 13.05 -2.29 -9.69
CA LEU A 64 14.20 -1.69 -9.02
C LEU A 64 14.11 -1.79 -7.49
N ARG A 65 12.91 -1.60 -6.93
CA ARG A 65 12.65 -1.77 -5.50
C ARG A 65 12.96 -3.19 -5.04
N ARG A 66 12.52 -4.21 -5.80
CA ARG A 66 12.82 -5.62 -5.49
C ARG A 66 14.31 -5.93 -5.62
N GLU A 67 14.95 -5.51 -6.71
CA GLU A 67 16.38 -5.77 -6.96
C GLU A 67 17.27 -5.14 -5.88
N ARG A 68 16.94 -3.92 -5.40
CA ARG A 68 17.65 -3.30 -4.28
C ARG A 68 17.52 -4.09 -2.98
N ILE A 69 16.32 -4.60 -2.67
CA ILE A 69 16.09 -5.46 -1.50
C ILE A 69 16.90 -6.75 -1.62
N PHE A 70 16.97 -7.36 -2.81
CA PHE A 70 17.74 -8.59 -3.05
C PHE A 70 19.26 -8.36 -2.97
N ALA A 71 19.76 -7.25 -3.52
CA ALA A 71 21.18 -6.88 -3.42
C ALA A 71 21.60 -6.69 -1.96
N GLN A 72 20.76 -6.06 -1.14
CA GLN A 72 21.04 -5.85 0.29
C GLN A 72 20.98 -7.13 1.12
N ARG A 73 20.04 -8.04 0.84
CA ARG A 73 20.03 -9.37 1.49
C ARG A 73 21.33 -10.15 1.22
N LYS A 74 21.85 -10.04 0.00
CA LYS A 74 23.11 -10.71 -0.38
C LYS A 74 24.34 -10.11 0.32
N MET A 75 24.31 -8.83 0.69
CA MET A 75 25.37 -8.17 1.48
C MET A 75 25.22 -8.40 2.99
N ALA A 76 24.00 -8.45 3.51
CA ALA A 76 23.74 -8.72 4.93
C ALA A 76 24.03 -10.17 5.35
N THR A 77 24.09 -11.11 4.41
CA THR A 77 24.43 -12.52 4.67
C THR A 77 25.82 -12.92 4.17
N ALA A 78 26.72 -11.98 3.89
CA ALA A 78 28.12 -12.33 3.73
C ALA A 78 28.62 -12.88 5.08
N PRO A 79 29.06 -14.15 5.17
CA PRO A 79 29.56 -14.68 6.42
C PRO A 79 30.77 -13.83 6.81
N VAL A 80 30.63 -13.15 7.95
CA VAL A 80 31.73 -12.56 8.70
C VAL A 80 32.69 -13.72 8.99
N ALA A 81 33.68 -13.91 8.12
CA ALA A 81 34.82 -14.77 8.37
C ALA A 81 35.71 -14.05 9.39
N LEU A 82 35.29 -14.06 10.66
CA LEU A 82 36.13 -13.78 11.82
C LEU A 82 37.12 -14.94 11.97
N ASN A 83 38.12 -15.01 11.09
CA ASN A 83 39.32 -15.80 11.29
C ASN A 83 40.48 -15.01 10.67
N GLY A 84 40.96 -14.02 11.43
CA GLY A 84 42.14 -13.23 11.08
C GLY A 84 42.85 -12.80 12.36
N ASP A 85 44.08 -13.28 12.50
CA ASP A 85 45.04 -13.06 13.59
C ASP A 85 45.01 -11.65 14.23
N PRO A 86 45.06 -11.55 15.57
CA PRO A 86 45.03 -10.26 16.28
C PRO A 86 46.37 -9.51 16.31
N SER A 87 47.32 -9.81 15.42
CA SER A 87 48.67 -9.21 15.45
C SER A 87 48.96 -8.39 14.19
N ASN A 88 48.22 -7.31 13.94
CA ASN A 88 48.75 -6.14 13.24
C ASN A 88 47.80 -4.92 13.29
N GLY A 89 48.30 -3.85 13.90
CA GLY A 89 48.18 -2.47 13.43
C GLY A 89 46.81 -1.88 13.07
N SER A 90 46.35 -0.97 13.94
CA SER A 90 45.55 0.22 13.59
C SER A 90 44.15 -0.03 13.00
N LEU A 91 43.19 -0.30 13.89
CA LEU A 91 41.75 -0.23 13.60
C LEU A 91 41.27 1.23 13.58
N ALA A 92 41.65 1.99 12.56
CA ALA A 92 40.89 3.17 12.19
C ALA A 92 39.62 2.67 11.50
N VAL A 93 38.52 2.52 12.24
CA VAL A 93 37.21 2.27 11.63
C VAL A 93 36.95 3.44 10.68
N PRO A 94 36.77 3.22 9.37
CA PRO A 94 36.55 4.31 8.43
C PRO A 94 35.31 5.10 8.87
N SER A 95 35.49 6.41 9.11
CA SER A 95 34.45 7.29 9.65
C SER A 95 33.12 7.26 8.89
N GLY A 96 33.09 6.78 7.64
CA GLY A 96 31.87 6.63 6.82
C GLY A 96 31.15 5.28 6.93
N PHE A 97 31.70 4.29 7.65
CA PHE A 97 31.08 2.96 7.73
C PHE A 97 29.79 2.96 8.58
N TYR A 98 29.82 3.67 9.71
CA TYR A 98 28.64 3.85 10.56
C TYR A 98 27.56 4.70 9.89
N GLU A 99 27.96 5.71 9.12
CA GLU A 99 27.04 6.56 8.38
C GLU A 99 26.31 5.77 7.28
N GLN A 100 27.03 4.92 6.54
CA GLN A 100 26.42 4.03 5.56
C GLN A 100 25.48 3.00 6.18
N GLN A 101 25.84 2.43 7.35
CA GLN A 101 24.93 1.53 8.09
C GLN A 101 23.67 2.25 8.57
N LEU A 102 23.82 3.46 9.11
CA LEU A 102 22.68 4.26 9.58
C LEU A 102 21.74 4.62 8.43
N LEU A 103 22.26 5.03 7.28
CA LEU A 103 21.45 5.32 6.09
C LEU A 103 20.72 4.08 5.58
N ALA A 104 21.38 2.91 5.57
CA ALA A 104 20.73 1.65 5.21
C ALA A 104 19.62 1.26 6.19
N TYR A 105 19.84 1.51 7.48
CA TYR A 105 18.86 1.23 8.52
C TYR A 105 17.64 2.16 8.44
N ILE A 106 17.85 3.47 8.30
CA ILE A 106 16.77 4.46 8.10
C ILE A 106 15.92 4.07 6.90
N PHE A 107 16.57 3.75 5.77
CA PHE A 107 15.87 3.31 4.57
C PHE A 107 15.05 2.03 4.80
N THR A 108 15.57 1.07 5.55
CA THR A 108 14.84 -0.17 5.88
C THR A 108 13.59 0.11 6.73
N LEU A 109 13.71 1.04 7.69
CA LEU A 109 12.58 1.48 8.51
C LEU A 109 11.52 2.19 7.66
N GLU A 110 11.92 3.08 6.75
CA GLU A 110 11.01 3.76 5.84
C GLU A 110 10.24 2.76 4.95
N GLN A 111 10.93 1.75 4.41
CA GLN A 111 10.27 0.71 3.61
C GLN A 111 9.29 -0.11 4.44
N SER A 112 9.65 -0.43 5.69
CA SER A 112 8.79 -1.17 6.61
C SER A 112 7.55 -0.36 6.99
N LEU A 113 7.69 0.97 7.16
CA LEU A 113 6.58 1.87 7.43
C LEU A 113 5.60 1.92 6.25
N ILE A 114 6.10 2.12 5.02
CA ILE A 114 5.26 2.11 3.81
C ILE A 114 4.50 0.79 3.68
N GLU A 115 5.15 -0.35 3.92
CA GLU A 115 4.48 -1.66 3.87
C GLU A 115 3.41 -1.83 4.95
N ALA A 116 3.63 -1.27 6.14
CA ALA A 116 2.66 -1.28 7.23
C ALA A 116 1.44 -0.40 6.90
N GLU A 117 1.66 0.80 6.34
CA GLU A 117 0.60 1.70 5.88
C GLU A 117 -0.26 1.04 4.78
N ASP A 118 0.38 0.42 3.79
CA ASP A 118 -0.29 -0.33 2.73
C ASP A 118 -1.16 -1.48 3.29
N LYS A 119 -0.64 -2.21 4.28
CA LYS A 119 -1.40 -3.29 4.96
C LYS A 119 -2.58 -2.73 5.75
N CYS A 120 -2.39 -1.64 6.47
CA CYS A 120 -3.44 -0.95 7.21
C CYS A 120 -4.56 -0.46 6.27
N HIS A 121 -4.18 0.18 5.16
CA HIS A 121 -5.14 0.65 4.16
C HIS A 121 -5.96 -0.51 3.55
N ARG A 122 -5.30 -1.63 3.20
CA ARG A 122 -5.99 -2.84 2.72
C ARG A 122 -6.93 -3.42 3.77
N ALA A 123 -6.54 -3.46 5.04
CA ALA A 123 -7.40 -3.91 6.13
C ALA A 123 -8.63 -3.01 6.30
N GLN A 124 -8.45 -1.69 6.19
CA GLN A 124 -9.56 -0.73 6.26
C GLN A 124 -10.56 -0.93 5.11
N ILE A 125 -10.08 -1.14 3.89
CA ILE A 125 -10.95 -1.44 2.73
C ILE A 125 -11.74 -2.73 2.98
N ALA A 126 -11.07 -3.78 3.46
CA ALA A 126 -11.71 -5.05 3.77
C ALA A 126 -12.78 -4.90 4.87
N PHE A 127 -12.48 -4.14 5.93
CA PHE A 127 -13.42 -3.83 7.00
C PHE A 127 -14.66 -3.10 6.47
N ASN A 128 -14.48 -2.03 5.71
CA ASN A 128 -15.60 -1.27 5.13
C ASN A 128 -16.48 -2.16 4.22
N THR A 129 -15.85 -3.08 3.48
CA THR A 129 -16.56 -4.05 2.64
C THR A 129 -17.41 -5.00 3.49
N LEU A 130 -16.82 -5.61 4.52
CA LEU A 130 -17.56 -6.51 5.43
C LEU A 130 -18.71 -5.80 6.13
N TYR A 131 -18.48 -4.57 6.60
CA TYR A 131 -19.52 -3.77 7.25
C TYR A 131 -20.70 -3.50 6.31
N SER A 132 -20.43 -3.17 5.04
CA SER A 132 -21.50 -2.99 4.05
C SER A 132 -22.30 -4.27 3.75
N LEU A 133 -21.67 -5.44 3.83
CA LEU A 133 -22.35 -6.73 3.67
C LEU A 133 -23.23 -7.05 4.89
N TYR A 134 -22.72 -6.74 6.09
CA TYR A 134 -23.48 -6.88 7.33
C TYR A 134 -24.76 -6.04 7.29
N GLU A 135 -24.67 -4.76 6.92
CA GLU A 135 -25.84 -3.87 6.81
C GLU A 135 -26.90 -4.41 5.85
N ARG A 136 -26.48 -4.96 4.70
CA ARG A 136 -27.40 -5.58 3.73
C ARG A 136 -28.09 -6.82 4.29
N LEU A 137 -27.34 -7.68 4.98
CA LEU A 137 -27.88 -8.91 5.58
C LEU A 137 -28.85 -8.58 6.71
N TYR A 138 -28.50 -7.62 7.56
CA TYR A 138 -29.36 -7.13 8.64
C TYR A 138 -30.67 -6.53 8.09
N SER A 139 -30.58 -5.71 7.04
CA SER A 139 -31.76 -5.15 6.37
C SER A 139 -32.68 -6.24 5.81
N SER A 140 -32.11 -7.23 5.11
CA SER A 140 -32.86 -8.36 4.55
C SER A 140 -33.52 -9.22 5.63
N TYR A 141 -32.84 -9.45 6.76
CA TYR A 141 -33.41 -10.15 7.90
C TYR A 141 -34.63 -9.41 8.47
N ASN A 142 -34.53 -8.09 8.65
CA ASN A 142 -35.63 -7.28 9.16
C ASN A 142 -36.84 -7.26 8.22
N GLU A 143 -36.62 -7.21 6.91
CA GLU A 143 -37.68 -7.31 5.90
C GLU A 143 -38.39 -8.67 5.98
N LEU A 144 -37.63 -9.76 6.10
CA LEU A 144 -38.18 -11.12 6.23
C LEU A 144 -38.98 -11.27 7.53
N ALA A 145 -38.44 -10.76 8.64
CA ALA A 145 -39.13 -10.77 9.93
C ALA A 145 -40.46 -10.00 9.83
N ALA A 146 -40.45 -8.80 9.25
CA ALA A 146 -41.65 -8.01 9.03
C ALA A 146 -42.69 -8.73 8.17
N ALA A 147 -42.26 -9.37 7.07
CA ALA A 147 -43.15 -10.17 6.22
C ALA A 147 -43.77 -11.36 6.98
N HIS A 148 -42.97 -12.05 7.82
CA HIS A 148 -43.46 -13.15 8.66
C HIS A 148 -44.49 -12.66 9.68
N TYR A 149 -44.26 -11.52 10.33
CA TYR A 149 -45.24 -10.91 11.23
C TYR A 149 -46.55 -10.58 10.50
N GLN A 150 -46.49 -9.99 9.31
CA GLN A 150 -47.69 -9.66 8.53
C GLN A 150 -48.51 -10.90 8.13
N LEU A 151 -47.85 -11.99 7.74
CA LEU A 151 -48.53 -13.24 7.38
C LEU A 151 -49.26 -13.87 8.57
N ASN A 152 -48.64 -13.88 9.75
CA ASN A 152 -49.23 -14.48 10.94
C ASN A 152 -50.36 -13.62 11.54
N PHE A 153 -50.24 -12.29 11.49
CA PHE A 153 -51.28 -11.40 12.01
C PHE A 153 -52.50 -11.28 11.09
N ARG A 154 -52.34 -11.48 9.77
CA ARG A 154 -53.48 -11.48 8.83
C ARG A 154 -54.38 -12.72 8.97
N GLY A 155 -53.91 -13.77 9.66
CA GLY A 155 -54.68 -14.97 9.99
C GLY A 155 -55.39 -14.94 11.34
N SER A 156 -55.10 -13.95 12.20
CA SER A 156 -55.67 -13.85 13.55
C SER A 156 -56.28 -12.47 13.75
N ALA A 157 -57.48 -12.27 13.21
CA ALA A 157 -58.40 -11.33 13.86
C ALA A 157 -58.67 -11.88 15.27
N THR A 158 -58.54 -11.02 16.28
CA THR A 158 -58.72 -11.23 17.73
C THR A 158 -57.54 -11.91 18.46
N GLU A 159 -56.62 -11.11 19.03
CA GLU A 159 -56.54 -10.89 20.49
C GLU A 159 -55.34 -9.98 20.83
N ASP A 160 -55.59 -9.01 21.71
CA ASP A 160 -54.68 -7.95 22.18
C ASP A 160 -53.44 -8.51 22.89
N LEU A 161 -52.26 -8.38 22.29
CA LEU A 161 -50.98 -8.55 23.01
C LEU A 161 -50.00 -7.43 22.64
N ALA A 162 -49.58 -6.72 23.68
CA ALA A 162 -48.70 -5.54 23.65
C ALA A 162 -47.30 -5.87 23.08
N PRO A 163 -46.63 -4.89 22.44
CA PRO A 163 -45.33 -5.09 21.82
C PRO A 163 -44.22 -5.36 22.88
N PRO A 164 -43.24 -6.24 22.56
CA PRO A 164 -42.14 -6.52 23.46
C PRO A 164 -41.17 -5.33 23.54
N ASP A 165 -40.71 -5.08 24.76
CA ASP A 165 -39.79 -4.01 25.16
C ASP A 165 -38.42 -4.13 24.44
N GLN A 166 -37.98 -3.03 23.82
CA GLN A 166 -36.76 -2.93 23.01
C GLN A 166 -35.49 -2.62 23.82
N SER A 167 -35.56 -2.65 25.16
CA SER A 167 -34.53 -2.15 26.08
C SER A 167 -33.24 -3.00 26.22
N GLY A 168 -32.99 -3.99 25.36
CA GLY A 168 -31.96 -5.01 25.60
C GLY A 168 -30.65 -4.96 24.79
N TRP A 169 -30.47 -4.05 23.83
CA TRP A 169 -29.38 -4.16 22.84
C TRP A 169 -28.34 -3.02 22.85
N ASP A 170 -28.46 -2.03 23.74
CA ASP A 170 -27.56 -0.86 23.74
C ASP A 170 -26.17 -1.10 24.38
N ASP A 171 -25.89 -2.30 24.92
CA ASP A 171 -24.64 -2.56 25.67
C ASP A 171 -23.44 -3.04 24.83
N PHE A 172 -23.52 -3.08 23.49
CA PHE A 172 -22.34 -3.33 22.65
C PHE A 172 -21.58 -2.03 22.32
N GLU A 173 -21.02 -1.39 23.36
CA GLU A 173 -19.96 -0.38 23.19
C GLU A 173 -18.72 -1.04 22.58
N CYS A 174 -18.64 -1.01 21.25
CA CYS A 174 -17.44 -1.36 20.53
C CYS A 174 -16.37 -0.32 20.83
N GLY A 175 -15.36 -0.73 21.61
CA GLY A 175 -14.27 0.11 22.09
C GLY A 175 -13.68 1.01 21.00
N ARG A 176 -13.93 2.32 21.13
CA ARG A 176 -13.13 3.36 20.47
C ARG A 176 -11.71 3.30 21.04
N VAL A 177 -10.81 2.66 20.30
CA VAL A 177 -9.38 2.82 20.54
C VAL A 177 -9.02 4.24 20.08
N ASN A 178 -8.89 5.13 21.06
CA ASN A 178 -8.47 6.50 20.86
C ASN A 178 -6.97 6.51 20.50
N VAL A 179 -6.65 6.58 19.21
CA VAL A 179 -5.26 6.74 18.76
C VAL A 179 -4.90 8.21 18.95
N GLY A 180 -4.31 8.51 20.10
CA GLY A 180 -3.85 9.85 20.46
C GLY A 180 -2.91 10.41 19.41
N SER A 181 -3.33 11.52 18.82
CA SER A 181 -2.50 12.42 18.03
C SER A 181 -1.59 13.18 18.99
N HIS A 182 -0.31 12.83 19.05
CA HIS A 182 0.72 13.71 19.59
C HIS A 182 1.61 14.19 18.45
N PHE A 183 1.49 15.50 18.22
CA PHE A 183 2.47 16.37 17.58
C PHE A 183 3.80 16.34 18.35
#